data_AF-A0A9D8IB85-F1
#
_entry.id   AF-A0A9D8IB85-F1
#
_cell.length_a   1.000
_cell.length_b   1.000
_cell.length_c   1.000
_cell.angle_alpha   90.00
_cell.angle_beta   90.00
_cell.angle_gamma   90.00
#
_symmetry.space_group_name_H-M   'P 1'
#
loop_
_entity.id
_entity.type
_entity.pdbx_description
1 polymer ?
#
loop_
_entity_poly.entity_id
_entity_poly.type
_entity_poly.pdbx_seq_one_letter_code
_entity_poly.pdbx_strand_id
1 'polypeptide(L)'
;MKSLALATVTALLLAPAAPTAVAQQKIEKRASSGISVSNRNGDVTVTWKGKVVFTGKAAGRVSAKSSNENGTEFAAAFDGDKVLWENVPGAGEKLKDK
;
A
#
# COMPACT_ATOMS: atom_id res chain seq x y z
N MET A 1 9.67 -30.34 -67.23
CA MET A 1 8.92 -29.13 -66.79
C MET A 1 7.88 -29.64 -65.79
N LYS A 2 7.77 -29.31 -64.49
CA LYS A 2 8.08 -28.16 -63.63
C LYS A 2 8.19 -28.73 -62.18
N SER A 3 9.27 -28.49 -61.44
CA SER A 3 9.43 -27.44 -60.41
C SER A 3 8.47 -27.47 -59.22
N LEU A 4 9.07 -27.65 -58.02
CA LEU A 4 8.90 -26.89 -56.74
C LEU A 4 7.48 -26.75 -56.13
N ALA A 5 7.26 -26.72 -54.82
CA ALA A 5 8.08 -26.19 -53.73
C ALA A 5 7.69 -26.78 -52.36
N LEU A 6 8.62 -26.66 -51.41
CA LEU A 6 8.41 -26.72 -49.96
C LEU A 6 7.28 -25.75 -49.54
N ALA A 7 6.41 -26.19 -48.64
CA ALA A 7 5.53 -25.32 -47.86
C ALA A 7 5.81 -25.54 -46.36
N THR A 8 6.65 -24.68 -45.80
CA THR A 8 6.91 -24.56 -44.37
C THR A 8 5.67 -23.94 -43.71
N VAL A 9 4.94 -24.70 -42.90
CA VAL A 9 3.82 -24.17 -42.11
C VAL A 9 4.37 -23.61 -40.81
N THR A 10 4.55 -22.29 -40.78
CA THR A 10 4.84 -21.53 -39.56
C THR A 10 3.53 -21.38 -38.77
N ALA A 11 3.37 -22.16 -37.70
CA ALA A 11 2.27 -21.99 -36.76
C ALA A 11 2.54 -20.79 -35.84
N LEU A 12 1.81 -19.70 -36.10
CA LEU A 12 1.75 -18.50 -35.27
C LEU A 12 0.90 -18.80 -34.03
N LEU A 13 1.53 -19.16 -32.91
CA LEU A 13 0.84 -19.37 -31.64
C LEU A 13 0.79 -18.07 -30.83
N LEU A 14 -0.39 -17.44 -30.92
CA LEU A 14 -1.18 -16.86 -29.83
C LEU A 14 -0.43 -16.18 -28.68
N ALA A 15 -0.56 -14.86 -28.63
CA ALA A 15 -0.23 -14.02 -27.50
C ALA A 15 -1.06 -14.39 -26.24
N PRO A 16 -0.44 -14.48 -25.06
CA PRO A 16 -1.11 -14.16 -23.81
C PRO A 16 -0.91 -12.67 -23.50
N ALA A 17 -2.05 -12.05 -23.18
CA ALA A 17 -2.23 -10.66 -22.80
C ALA A 17 -1.12 -10.10 -21.89
N ALA A 18 -0.77 -8.84 -22.17
CA ALA A 18 0.03 -8.01 -21.28
C ALA A 18 -0.46 -8.16 -19.83
N PRO A 19 0.44 -8.33 -18.85
CA PRO A 19 0.03 -8.15 -17.46
C PRO A 19 -0.48 -6.73 -17.35
N THR A 20 -1.80 -6.58 -17.17
CA THR A 20 -2.38 -5.34 -16.70
C THR A 20 -1.62 -5.03 -15.44
N ALA A 21 -0.76 -4.01 -15.52
CA ALA A 21 -0.04 -3.47 -14.40
C ALA A 21 -1.12 -3.18 -13.36
N VAL A 22 -1.27 -4.08 -12.40
CA VAL A 22 -1.94 -3.77 -11.14
C VAL A 22 -1.13 -2.58 -10.70
N ALA A 23 -1.72 -1.40 -10.77
CA ALA A 23 -1.18 -0.23 -10.13
C ALA A 23 -0.99 -0.67 -8.69
N GLN A 24 0.24 -1.09 -8.38
CA GLN A 24 0.73 -1.15 -7.03
C GLN A 24 0.56 0.29 -6.62
N GLN A 25 -0.59 0.58 -6.01
CA GLN A 25 -0.79 1.82 -5.30
C GLN A 25 0.48 1.92 -4.51
N LYS A 26 1.29 2.89 -4.89
CA LYS A 26 2.56 3.21 -4.30
C LYS A 26 2.23 3.28 -2.82
N ILE A 27 2.42 2.16 -2.12
CA ILE A 27 2.48 2.13 -0.68
C ILE A 27 3.71 2.97 -0.52
N GLU A 28 3.49 4.27 -0.34
CA GLU A 28 4.52 5.22 -0.07
C GLU A 28 5.17 4.61 1.17
N LYS A 29 6.23 3.82 0.97
CA LYS A 29 7.21 3.43 1.98
C LYS A 29 7.89 4.75 2.35
N ARG A 30 7.11 5.67 2.92
CA ARG A 30 7.56 6.89 3.51
C ARG A 30 8.01 6.49 4.90
N ALA A 31 9.33 6.32 4.95
CA ALA A 31 10.18 6.66 6.07
C ALA A 31 9.93 5.89 7.36
N SER A 32 10.84 4.97 7.67
CA SER A 32 11.62 4.90 8.93
C SER A 32 10.89 5.10 10.26
N SER A 33 9.59 4.86 10.26
CA SER A 33 8.63 5.09 11.33
C SER A 33 8.17 3.70 11.78
N GLY A 34 8.12 3.43 13.09
CA GLY A 34 7.68 2.13 13.61
C GLY A 34 6.25 1.75 13.23
N ILE A 35 5.50 2.62 12.54
CA ILE A 35 4.14 2.42 12.05
C ILE A 35 4.12 2.23 10.53
N SER A 36 3.27 1.32 10.06
CA SER A 36 3.02 1.04 8.66
C SER A 36 1.53 0.84 8.44
N VAL A 37 1.03 1.23 7.28
CA VAL A 37 -0.37 1.02 6.92
C VAL A 37 -0.46 0.38 5.56
N SER A 38 -1.31 -0.64 5.47
CA SER A 38 -1.67 -1.30 4.23
C SER A 38 -3.15 -1.07 3.96
N ASN A 39 -3.48 -0.67 2.73
CA ASN A 39 -4.86 -0.60 2.26
C ASN A 39 -5.01 -1.58 1.10
N ARG A 40 -5.94 -2.53 1.22
CA ARG A 40 -6.28 -3.50 0.19
C ARG A 40 -7.79 -3.51 0.00
N ASN A 41 -8.26 -3.05 -1.15
CA ASN A 41 -9.69 -3.00 -1.49
C ASN A 41 -10.57 -2.29 -0.43
N GLY A 42 -10.04 -1.26 0.25
CA GLY A 42 -10.76 -0.52 1.30
C GLY A 42 -10.64 -1.14 2.70
N ASP A 43 -10.02 -2.32 2.82
CA ASP A 43 -9.62 -2.88 4.10
C ASP A 43 -8.24 -2.37 4.48
N VAL A 44 -8.16 -1.79 5.68
CA VAL A 44 -6.98 -1.12 6.19
C VAL A 44 -6.44 -1.85 7.39
N THR A 45 -5.15 -2.14 7.32
CA THR A 45 -4.38 -2.77 8.39
C THR A 45 -3.28 -1.81 8.81
N VAL A 46 -3.31 -1.39 10.07
CA VAL A 46 -2.26 -0.60 10.70
C VAL A 46 -1.38 -1.54 11.51
N THR A 47 -0.09 -1.51 11.24
CA THR A 47 0.93 -2.28 11.94
C THR A 47 1.85 -1.31 12.66
N TRP A 48 2.01 -1.46 13.97
CA TRP A 48 2.96 -0.70 14.78
C TRP A 48 3.94 -1.65 15.47
N LYS A 49 5.25 -1.39 15.32
CA LYS A 49 6.37 -2.21 15.81
C LYS A 49 6.24 -3.70 15.46
N GLY A 50 5.76 -3.98 14.24
CA GLY A 50 5.55 -5.33 13.74
C GLY A 50 4.26 -6.01 14.25
N LYS A 51 3.44 -5.34 15.05
CA LYS A 51 2.15 -5.85 15.52
C LYS A 51 0.99 -5.15 14.83
N VAL A 52 -0.01 -5.91 14.40
CA VAL A 52 -1.27 -5.35 13.90
C VAL A 52 -2.01 -4.73 15.08
N VAL A 53 -2.23 -3.42 15.03
CA VAL A 53 -2.89 -2.65 16.10
C VAL A 53 -4.29 -2.20 15.71
N PHE A 54 -4.59 -2.18 14.41
CA PHE A 54 -5.90 -1.86 13.90
C PHE A 54 -6.15 -2.58 12.58
N THR A 55 -7.36 -3.11 12.43
CA THR A 55 -7.86 -3.65 11.17
C THR A 55 -9.30 -3.17 11.00
N GLY A 56 -9.61 -2.52 9.88
CA GLY A 56 -10.95 -1.98 9.65
C GLY A 56 -11.15 -1.44 8.25
N LYS A 57 -12.38 -1.00 7.95
CA LYS A 57 -12.68 -0.29 6.71
C LYS A 57 -12.19 1.16 6.82
N ALA A 58 -11.55 1.66 5.78
CA ALA A 58 -11.34 3.09 5.60
C ALA A 58 -12.11 3.59 4.40
N ALA A 59 -12.69 4.78 4.53
CA ALA A 59 -13.46 5.41 3.46
C ALA A 59 -12.58 6.26 2.54
N GLY A 60 -11.43 6.73 3.04
CA GLY A 60 -10.58 7.68 2.35
C GLY A 60 -9.10 7.32 2.30
N ARG A 61 -8.28 8.36 2.18
CA ARG A 61 -6.82 8.23 2.09
C ARG A 61 -6.27 7.95 3.48
N VAL A 62 -5.75 6.74 3.66
CA VAL A 62 -5.12 6.36 4.92
C VAL A 62 -3.66 6.77 4.95
N SER A 63 -3.27 7.43 6.03
CA SER A 63 -1.91 7.87 6.30
C SER A 63 -1.50 7.42 7.69
N ALA A 64 -0.22 7.14 7.89
CA ALA A 64 0.35 6.97 9.22
C ALA A 64 1.49 7.95 9.43
N LYS A 65 1.57 8.46 10.65
CA LYS A 65 2.67 9.29 11.10
C LYS A 65 3.20 8.73 12.42
N SER A 66 4.50 8.88 12.62
CA SER A 66 5.09 8.74 13.94
C SER A 66 6.10 9.85 14.18
N SER A 67 6.28 10.21 15.44
CA SER A 67 7.29 11.14 15.89
C SER A 67 7.77 10.72 17.28
N ASN A 68 8.98 11.13 17.64
CA ASN A 68 9.47 10.98 19.00
C ASN A 68 9.66 12.37 19.58
N GLU A 69 9.06 12.62 20.74
CA GLU A 69 9.15 13.90 21.44
C GLU A 69 9.43 13.62 22.92
N ASN A 70 10.54 14.17 23.43
CA ASN A 70 10.99 13.96 24.81
C ASN A 70 11.06 12.47 25.24
N GLY A 71 11.50 11.59 24.33
CA GLY A 71 11.58 10.16 24.59
C GLY A 71 10.24 9.42 24.50
N THR A 72 9.12 10.14 24.34
CA THR A 72 7.81 9.54 24.09
C THR A 72 7.60 9.36 22.60
N GLU A 73 7.37 8.12 22.17
CA GLU A 73 7.01 7.83 20.79
C GLU A 73 5.51 8.06 20.62
N PHE A 74 5.16 8.96 19.71
CA PHE A 74 3.81 9.21 19.26
C PHE A 74 3.63 8.54 17.91
N ALA A 75 2.59 7.73 17.76
CA ALA A 75 2.25 7.11 16.49
C ALA A 75 0.74 7.12 16.32
N ALA A 76 0.29 7.50 15.12
CA ALA A 76 -1.13 7.53 14.79
C ALA A 76 -1.36 7.20 13.32
N ALA A 77 -2.48 6.55 13.05
CA ALA A 77 -3.03 6.31 11.73
C ALA A 77 -4.30 7.14 11.54
N PHE A 78 -4.46 7.69 10.34
CA PHE A 78 -5.51 8.62 9.98
C PHE A 78 -6.21 8.14 8.71
N ASP A 79 -7.53 8.26 8.67
CA ASP A 79 -8.35 8.19 7.46
C ASP A 79 -8.83 9.60 7.12
N GLY A 80 -8.13 10.27 6.19
CA GLY A 80 -8.28 11.71 6.00
C GLY A 80 -7.97 12.46 7.30
N ASP A 81 -8.97 13.18 7.83
CA ASP A 81 -8.89 13.94 9.08
C ASP A 81 -9.26 13.11 10.34
N LYS A 82 -9.75 11.88 10.18
CA LYS A 82 -10.18 11.05 11.30
C LYS A 82 -9.03 10.20 11.82
N VAL A 83 -8.84 10.16 13.14
CA VAL A 83 -7.90 9.22 13.77
C VAL A 83 -8.53 7.81 13.75
N LEU A 84 -7.87 6.87 13.09
CA LEU A 84 -8.23 5.45 13.12
C LEU A 84 -7.65 4.75 14.35
N TRP A 85 -6.41 5.11 14.68
CA TRP A 85 -5.66 4.51 15.76
C TRP A 85 -4.56 5.46 16.23
N GLU A 86 -4.27 5.44 17.52
CA GLU A 86 -3.13 6.12 18.13
C GLU A 86 -2.52 5.25 19.23
N ASN A 87 -1.20 5.31 19.42
CA ASN A 87 -0.54 4.52 20.46
C ASN A 87 -0.73 5.14 21.86
N VAL A 88 -0.66 6.47 21.95
CA VAL A 88 -0.97 7.23 23.16
C VAL A 88 -2.12 8.21 22.88
N PRO A 89 -2.99 8.49 23.87
CA PRO A 89 -4.04 9.48 23.73
C PRO A 89 -3.49 10.85 23.32
N GLY A 90 -4.05 11.46 22.29
CA GLY A 90 -3.62 12.76 21.77
C GLY A 90 -2.42 12.71 20.82
N ALA A 91 -1.89 11.53 20.48
CA ALA A 91 -0.87 11.40 19.45
C ALA A 91 -1.42 11.82 18.08
N GLY A 92 -2.69 11.51 17.81
CA GLY A 92 -3.35 11.91 16.58
C GLY A 92 -3.34 13.43 16.38
N GLU A 93 -3.71 14.19 17.40
CA GLU A 93 -3.75 15.66 17.35
C GLU A 93 -2.35 16.26 17.22
N LYS A 94 -1.38 15.76 18.01
CA LYS A 94 0.02 16.22 17.89
C LYS A 94 0.64 15.97 16.52
N LEU A 95 0.28 14.86 15.87
CA LEU A 95 0.84 14.47 14.57
C LEU A 95 0.11 15.11 13.39
N LYS A 96 -1.10 15.66 13.58
CA LYS A 96 -1.80 16.42 12.53
C LYS A 96 -1.10 17.73 12.20
N ASP A 97 -0.57 18.41 13.21
CA ASP A 97 0.05 19.74 13.10
C ASP A 97 1.51 19.72 12.62
N LYS A 98 2.10 18.53 12.49
CA LYS A 98 3.48 18.31 12.00
C LYS A 98 3.54 17.89 10.53
#